data_AF-A0A195FTM2-F1
#
_entry.id   AF-A0A195FTM2-F1
#
_cell.length_a   1.000
_cell.length_b   1.000
_cell.length_c   1.000
_cell.angle_alpha   90.00
_cell.angle_beta   90.00
_cell.angle_gamma   90.00
#
_symmetry.space_group_name_H-M   'P 1'
#
loop_
_entity.id
_entity.type
_entity.pdbx_description
1 polymer ?
#
loop_
_entity_poly.entity_id
_entity_poly.type
_entity_poly.pdbx_seq_one_letter_code
_entity_poly.pdbx_strand_id
1 'polypeptide(L)'
;MSKLVRKDLYEIVIMVTRIVVQRSTRLYHVCNVTWRARLHQLSRKGLLKKLKLLINHLDLRMIVKCFNRKLFADDPDILSIGYNEIVRRGVRDTVYVETIVKKYEILHSKREVFR
;
A
#
# COMPACT_ATOMS: atom_id res chain seq x y z
N MET A 1 -12.50 -4.68 10.28
CA MET A 1 -11.48 -4.99 9.25
C MET A 1 -10.41 -5.85 9.89
N SER A 2 -10.09 -6.99 9.28
CA SER A 2 -9.08 -7.92 9.78
C SER A 2 -7.70 -7.58 9.22
N LYS A 3 -6.64 -7.88 9.98
CA LYS A 3 -5.29 -7.86 9.43
C LYS A 3 -5.14 -9.04 8.48
N LEU A 4 -4.59 -8.80 7.30
CA LEU A 4 -4.33 -9.89 6.36
C LEU A 4 -3.29 -10.86 6.91
N VAL A 5 -3.51 -12.15 6.66
CA VAL A 5 -2.47 -13.15 6.92
C VAL A 5 -1.28 -12.91 5.98
N ARG A 6 -0.10 -13.42 6.34
CA ARG A 6 1.15 -13.18 5.59
C ARG A 6 1.01 -13.49 4.10
N LYS A 7 0.29 -14.56 3.75
CA LYS A 7 0.11 -15.03 2.37
C LYS A 7 -0.62 -13.98 1.52
N ASP A 8 -1.71 -13.42 2.02
CA ASP A 8 -2.49 -12.41 1.27
C ASP A 8 -1.69 -11.12 1.10
N LEU A 9 -0.95 -10.70 2.14
CA LEU A 9 -0.06 -9.55 2.03
C LEU A 9 1.04 -9.79 1.00
N TYR A 10 1.63 -10.99 0.96
CA TYR A 10 2.63 -11.35 -0.04
C TYR A 10 2.09 -11.21 -1.47
N GLU A 11 0.88 -11.72 -1.73
CA GLU A 11 0.22 -11.57 -3.04
C GLU A 11 -0.02 -10.11 -3.41
N ILE A 12 -0.42 -9.27 -2.45
CA ILE A 12 -0.56 -7.83 -2.65
C ILE A 12 0.79 -7.21 -3.04
N VAL A 13 1.88 -7.52 -2.32
CA VAL A 13 3.21 -7.00 -2.66
C VAL A 13 3.62 -7.41 -4.06
N ILE A 14 3.37 -8.66 -4.47
CA ILE A 14 3.66 -9.14 -5.83
C ILE A 14 2.83 -8.39 -6.87
N MET A 15 1.52 -8.23 -6.67
CA MET A 15 0.65 -7.51 -7.58
C MET A 15 1.08 -6.05 -7.75
N VAL A 16 1.35 -5.36 -6.65
CA VAL A 16 1.83 -3.97 -6.68
C VAL A 16 3.19 -3.89 -7.37
N THR A 17 4.10 -4.84 -7.11
CA THR A 17 5.39 -4.90 -7.81
C THR A 17 5.20 -4.99 -9.32
N ARG A 18 4.33 -5.89 -9.80
CA ARG A 18 4.04 -6.04 -11.24
C ARG A 18 3.51 -4.74 -11.86
N ILE A 19 2.65 -4.04 -11.13
CA ILE A 19 2.09 -2.76 -11.55
C ILE A 19 3.19 -1.68 -11.64
N VAL A 20 4.08 -1.64 -10.65
CA VAL A 20 5.15 -0.64 -10.52
C VAL A 20 6.25 -0.85 -11.59
N VAL A 21 6.71 -2.09 -11.76
CA VAL A 21 7.84 -2.39 -12.66
C VAL A 21 7.53 -2.12 -14.13
N GLN A 22 6.26 -2.15 -14.53
CA GLN A 22 5.82 -1.80 -15.88
C GLN A 22 5.91 -0.29 -16.16
N ARG A 23 6.00 0.55 -15.12
CA ARG A 23 5.87 2.01 -15.23
C ARG A 23 7.15 2.76 -14.86
N SER A 24 8.17 2.05 -14.37
CA SER A 24 9.44 2.67 -13.96
C SER A 24 10.62 1.73 -14.18
N THR A 25 11.51 2.10 -15.10
CA THR A 25 12.77 1.38 -15.38
C THR A 25 13.65 1.29 -14.13
N ARG A 26 13.71 2.37 -13.33
CA ARG A 26 14.43 2.36 -12.05
C ARG A 26 13.88 1.30 -11.10
N LEU A 27 12.56 1.23 -10.93
CA LEU A 27 11.95 0.25 -10.03
C LEU A 27 11.98 -1.16 -10.61
N TYR A 28 12.00 -1.31 -11.93
CA TYR A 28 12.27 -2.58 -12.58
C TYR A 28 13.63 -3.15 -12.13
N HIS A 29 14.69 -2.32 -12.14
CA HIS A 29 16.01 -2.73 -11.66
C HIS A 29 16.04 -3.03 -10.16
N VAL A 30 15.37 -2.21 -9.33
CA VAL A 30 15.30 -2.43 -7.88
C VAL A 30 14.51 -3.70 -7.54
N CYS A 31 13.40 -3.96 -8.24
CA CYS A 31 12.53 -5.11 -8.06
C CYS A 31 12.95 -6.27 -9.00
N ASN A 32 14.26 -6.52 -9.08
CA ASN A 32 14.84 -7.60 -9.86
C ASN A 32 14.50 -8.99 -9.30
N VAL A 33 15.03 -10.04 -9.95
CA VAL A 33 14.79 -11.44 -9.59
C VAL A 33 15.12 -11.72 -8.12
N THR A 34 16.28 -11.26 -7.64
CA THR A 34 16.70 -11.45 -6.24
C THR A 34 15.74 -10.78 -5.26
N TRP A 35 15.29 -9.55 -5.57
CA TRP A 35 14.32 -8.84 -4.74
C TRP A 35 13.01 -9.62 -4.63
N ARG A 36 12.48 -10.14 -5.75
CA ARG A 36 11.24 -10.92 -5.79
C ARG A 36 11.40 -12.26 -5.08
N ALA A 37 12.52 -12.94 -5.31
CA ALA A 37 12.84 -14.21 -4.68
C ALA A 37 12.86 -14.09 -3.16
N ARG A 38 13.36 -12.97 -2.60
CA ARG A 38 13.41 -12.80 -1.13
C ARG A 38 12.06 -12.53 -0.47
N LEU A 39 11.02 -12.13 -1.23
CA LEU A 39 9.72 -11.78 -0.65
C LEU A 39 9.06 -12.94 0.11
N HIS A 40 9.18 -14.18 -0.37
CA HIS A 40 8.54 -15.33 0.26
C HIS A 40 9.10 -15.66 1.66
N GLN A 41 10.29 -15.16 1.98
CA GLN A 41 10.96 -15.37 3.28
C GLN A 41 10.64 -14.26 4.28
N LEU A 42 10.02 -13.16 3.82
CA LEU A 42 9.77 -12.02 4.68
C LEU A 42 8.59 -12.28 5.63
N SER A 43 8.76 -11.83 6.88
CA SER A 43 7.66 -11.68 7.81
C SER A 43 6.68 -10.61 7.33
N ARG A 44 5.47 -10.56 7.93
CA ARG A 44 4.49 -9.50 7.65
C ARG A 44 5.11 -8.10 7.75
N LYS A 45 5.91 -7.84 8.78
CA LYS A 45 6.63 -6.56 8.96
C LYS A 45 7.59 -6.28 7.80
N GLY A 46 8.31 -7.29 7.33
CA GLY A 46 9.19 -7.18 6.16
C GLY A 46 8.42 -6.87 4.88
N LEU A 47 7.30 -7.55 4.64
CA LEU A 47 6.43 -7.31 3.49
C LEU A 47 5.82 -5.90 3.51
N LEU A 48 5.34 -5.42 4.65
CA LEU A 48 4.85 -4.04 4.80
C LEU A 48 5.92 -2.99 4.49
N LYS A 49 7.18 -3.22 4.92
CA LYS A 49 8.31 -2.34 4.56
C LYS A 49 8.54 -2.30 3.05
N LYS A 50 8.48 -3.45 2.38
CA LYS A 50 8.61 -3.53 0.91
C LYS A 50 7.45 -2.82 0.21
N LEU A 51 6.22 -3.02 0.69
CA LEU A 51 5.04 -2.37 0.15
C LEU A 51 5.11 -0.84 0.30
N LYS A 52 5.54 -0.33 1.47
CA LYS A 52 5.79 1.10 1.68
C LYS A 52 6.78 1.65 0.66
N LEU A 53 7.90 0.94 0.43
CA LEU A 53 8.88 1.35 -0.58
C LEU A 53 8.24 1.44 -1.97
N LEU A 54 7.42 0.48 -2.37
CA LEU A 54 6.73 0.52 -3.67
C LEU A 54 5.77 1.72 -3.74
N ILE A 55 4.92 1.91 -2.73
CA ILE A 55 3.92 2.99 -2.67
C ILE A 55 4.58 4.37 -2.74
N ASN A 56 5.72 4.56 -2.06
CA ASN A 56 6.46 5.82 -2.11
C ASN A 56 6.89 6.24 -3.52
N HIS A 57 6.99 5.29 -4.45
CA HIS A 57 7.39 5.55 -5.84
C HIS A 57 6.22 5.49 -6.83
N LEU A 58 5.01 5.16 -6.38
CA LEU A 58 3.82 5.24 -7.22
C LEU A 58 3.38 6.69 -7.36
N ASP A 59 2.93 7.11 -8.55
CA ASP A 59 2.17 8.35 -8.67
C ASP A 59 0.81 8.24 -7.96
N LEU A 60 0.13 9.37 -7.77
CA LEU A 60 -1.15 9.42 -7.05
C LEU A 60 -2.24 8.59 -7.74
N ARG A 61 -2.27 8.59 -9.08
CA ARG A 61 -3.20 7.81 -9.90
C ARG A 61 -3.05 6.32 -9.66
N MET A 62 -1.82 5.85 -9.49
CA MET A 62 -1.52 4.45 -9.24
C MET A 62 -1.84 4.04 -7.80
N ILE A 63 -1.64 4.92 -6.82
CA ILE A 63 -2.09 4.70 -5.44
C ILE A 63 -3.62 4.51 -5.40
N VAL A 64 -4.37 5.42 -6.02
CA VAL A 64 -5.84 5.33 -6.11
C VAL A 64 -6.29 4.09 -6.85
N LYS A 65 -5.63 3.75 -7.97
CA LYS A 65 -5.92 2.51 -8.71
C LYS A 65 -5.71 1.26 -7.87
N CYS A 66 -4.64 1.20 -7.07
CA CYS A 66 -4.39 0.07 -6.18
C CYS A 66 -5.45 -0.02 -5.08
N PHE A 67 -5.85 1.13 -4.51
CA PHE A 67 -6.94 1.18 -3.54
C PHE A 67 -8.28 0.69 -4.13
N ASN A 68 -8.66 1.16 -5.32
CA ASN A 68 -9.91 0.76 -6.00
C ASN A 68 -9.92 -0.74 -6.36
N ARG A 69 -8.75 -1.34 -6.59
CA ARG A 69 -8.58 -2.79 -6.76
C ARG A 69 -8.59 -3.57 -5.45
N LYS A 70 -8.94 -2.93 -4.33
CA LYS A 70 -8.94 -3.47 -2.96
C LYS A 70 -7.59 -3.95 -2.45
N LEU A 71 -6.48 -3.59 -3.12
CA LEU A 71 -5.13 -4.00 -2.68
C LEU A 71 -4.72 -3.29 -1.39
N PHE A 72 -5.21 -2.06 -1.16
CA PHE A 72 -4.89 -1.27 0.03
C PHE A 72 -6.04 -1.17 1.02
N ALA A 73 -7.23 -1.57 0.60
CA ALA A 73 -8.45 -1.11 1.22
C ALA A 73 -8.84 -1.93 2.45
N ASP A 74 -8.39 -3.18 2.58
CA ASP A 74 -8.94 -4.13 3.56
C ASP A 74 -8.01 -4.40 4.76
N ASP A 75 -6.74 -4.04 4.65
CA ASP A 75 -5.75 -4.16 5.72
C ASP A 75 -5.44 -2.79 6.35
N PRO A 76 -5.66 -2.60 7.67
CA PRO A 76 -5.37 -1.35 8.38
C PRO A 76 -3.94 -0.83 8.21
N ASP A 77 -2.95 -1.72 8.20
CA ASP A 77 -1.54 -1.32 8.12
C ASP A 77 -1.21 -0.84 6.70
N ILE A 78 -1.80 -1.48 5.68
CA ILE A 78 -1.63 -1.05 4.28
C ILE A 78 -2.38 0.27 4.02
N LEU A 79 -3.60 0.39 4.51
CA LEU A 79 -4.39 1.61 4.40
C LEU A 79 -3.65 2.80 5.01
N SER A 80 -3.05 2.61 6.19
CA SER A 80 -2.21 3.63 6.83
C SER A 80 -0.99 4.00 6.01
N ILE A 81 -0.31 3.03 5.38
CA ILE A 81 0.81 3.33 4.46
C ILE A 81 0.35 4.22 3.30
N GLY A 82 -0.77 3.89 2.66
CA GLY A 82 -1.34 4.68 1.57
C GLY A 82 -1.74 6.09 2.01
N TYR A 83 -2.46 6.20 3.12
CA TYR A 83 -2.87 7.49 3.70
C TYR A 83 -1.68 8.38 4.07
N ASN A 84 -0.68 7.83 4.76
CA ASN A 84 0.51 8.57 5.15
C ASN A 84 1.26 9.12 3.94
N GLU A 85 1.29 8.37 2.83
CA GLU A 85 1.91 8.84 1.60
C GLU A 85 1.13 10.00 0.95
N ILE A 86 -0.21 9.95 0.99
CA ILE A 86 -1.08 11.04 0.53
C ILE A 86 -0.85 12.32 1.35
N VAL A 87 -0.80 12.20 2.68
CA VAL A 87 -0.53 13.32 3.59
C VAL A 87 0.87 13.88 3.37
N ARG A 88 1.88 13.01 3.26
CA ARG A 88 3.28 13.41 3.01
C ARG A 88 3.44 14.20 1.72
N ARG A 89 2.60 13.94 0.72
CA ARG A 89 2.59 14.66 -0.57
C ARG A 89 1.78 15.96 -0.54
N GLY A 90 1.10 16.28 0.56
CA GLY A 90 0.28 17.49 0.69
C GLY A 90 -1.01 17.47 -0.13
N VAL A 91 -1.50 16.29 -0.53
CA VAL A 91 -2.67 16.14 -1.43
C VAL A 91 -3.89 15.52 -0.74
N ARG A 92 -3.92 15.54 0.60
CA ARG A 92 -5.00 14.97 1.42
C ARG A 92 -6.38 15.49 1.03
N ASP A 93 -6.50 16.79 0.81
CA ASP A 93 -7.80 17.45 0.61
C ASP A 93 -8.23 17.44 -0.88
N THR A 94 -7.52 16.70 -1.73
CA THR A 94 -7.91 16.55 -3.13
C THR A 94 -9.05 15.54 -3.27
N VAL A 95 -10.05 15.87 -4.09
CA VAL A 95 -11.20 14.99 -4.41
C VAL A 95 -10.75 13.61 -4.87
N TYR A 96 -9.61 13.54 -5.55
CA TYR A 96 -9.06 12.33 -6.13
C TYR A 96 -8.72 11.24 -5.10
N VAL A 97 -8.43 11.61 -3.84
CA VAL A 97 -8.07 10.67 -2.76
C VAL A 97 -9.09 10.61 -1.63
N GLU A 98 -10.19 11.35 -1.75
CA GLU A 98 -11.21 11.53 -0.72
C GLU A 98 -11.72 10.18 -0.17
N THR A 99 -11.98 9.21 -1.05
CA THR A 99 -12.44 7.87 -0.64
C THR A 99 -11.43 7.13 0.24
N ILE A 100 -10.13 7.32 0.00
CA ILE A 100 -9.06 6.72 0.80
C ILE A 100 -9.01 7.39 2.17
N VAL A 101 -9.06 8.73 2.19
CA VAL A 101 -9.05 9.56 3.41
C VAL A 101 -10.25 9.20 4.30
N LYS A 102 -11.47 9.24 3.76
CA LYS A 102 -12.69 8.86 4.47
C LYS A 102 -12.60 7.45 5.04
N LYS A 103 -12.11 6.48 4.26
CA LYS A 103 -11.97 5.09 4.75
C LYS A 103 -10.96 4.98 5.90
N TYR A 104 -9.85 5.73 5.83
CA TYR A 104 -8.86 5.80 6.90
C TYR A 104 -9.43 6.44 8.17
N GLU A 105 -10.11 7.58 8.04
CA GLU A 105 -10.72 8.30 9.17
C GLU A 105 -11.79 7.45 9.86
N ILE A 106 -12.71 6.82 9.12
CA ILE A 106 -13.72 5.92 9.70
C ILE A 106 -13.07 4.79 10.51
N LEU A 107 -11.95 4.24 10.03
CA LEU A 107 -11.23 3.18 10.74
C LEU A 107 -10.61 3.69 12.05
N HIS A 108 -10.06 4.90 12.04
CA HIS A 108 -9.36 5.48 13.18
C HIS A 108 -10.30 6.12 14.21
N SER A 109 -11.36 6.81 13.79
CA SER A 109 -12.40 7.30 14.70
C SER A 109 -13.11 6.15 15.43
N LYS A 110 -13.34 5.02 14.75
CA LYS A 110 -13.85 3.80 15.41
C LYS A 110 -12.91 3.28 16.50
N ARG A 111 -11.59 3.42 16.34
CA ARG A 111 -10.63 2.96 17.37
C ARG A 111 -10.61 3.84 18.62
N GLU A 112 -11.00 5.10 18.50
CA GLU A 112 -11.11 6.02 19.65
C GLU A 112 -12.39 5.78 20.45
N VAL A 113 -13.47 5.30 19.82
CA VAL A 113 -14.74 4.96 20.50
C VAL A 113 -14.65 3.65 21.32
N PHE A 114 -13.68 2.78 21.04
CA PHE A 114 -13.49 1.50 21.74
C PHE A 114 -12.22 1.47 22.63
N ARG A 115 -11.70 2.65 22.99
CA ARG A 115 -10.65 2.83 24.01
C ARG A 115 -11.25 3.44 25.25
#